data_AF-A0A1T5CBK9-F1
#
_entry.id   AF-A0A1T5CBK9-F1
#
_cell.length_a   1.000
_cell.length_b   1.000
_cell.length_c   1.000
_cell.angle_alpha   90.00
_cell.angle_beta   90.00
_cell.angle_gamma   90.00
#
_symmetry.space_group_name_H-M   'P 1'
#
loop_
_entity.id
_entity.type
_entity.pdbx_description
1 polymer ?
#
loop_
_entity_poly.entity_id
_entity_poly.type
_entity_poly.pdbx_seq_one_letter_code
_entity_poly.pdbx_strand_id
1 'polypeptide(L)'
;MTKKTINAIKVAGDGNEKPLSKGQKAFNTLSEKIAKRRATLAEWEVFGTDFRRRYTDEVVPLQNSFDAIRIQMLHKLDQSHDAKGLTKGERQTIEDLISHIAGDLMESNDDPAVEELYRRYSGADDAKSAEALADLKQTLETEFGVDIADDVDLNSPEAVLRHIQRQLDEQEDAERRHREAKEEFHAERKKAKKPKAAEERARAEEAEVHQSLREVYRKLASMLHPDREPDPVERERKAVLMQRVNGAYASRSLLDLLAIQLELEHIDQTALDSIGEERLKRWNTILKEQLRGLDQELSEVQFEYLARCGLSPMATVSPASVKRHLTASLTDLRHYIKAFEQDLRSFDDVKRLKLWLKQMKWELSAR
;
A
#
# COMPACT_ATOMS: atom_id res chain seq x y z
N MET A 1 3.59 15.35 19.26
CA MET A 1 4.46 16.51 18.99
C MET A 1 4.20 16.96 17.58
N THR A 2 3.63 18.16 17.40
CA THR A 2 3.37 18.73 16.09
C THR A 2 4.69 19.03 15.39
N LYS A 3 5.05 18.22 14.37
CA LYS A 3 6.15 18.55 13.45
C LYS A 3 5.79 19.89 12.83
N LYS A 4 6.43 20.97 13.30
CA LYS A 4 6.29 22.31 12.71
C LYS A 4 6.71 22.16 11.25
N THR A 5 5.75 22.20 10.33
CA THR A 5 6.02 22.15 8.90
C THR A 5 6.90 23.34 8.59
N ILE A 6 8.19 23.10 8.38
CA ILE A 6 9.16 24.14 8.08
C ILE A 6 8.70 24.77 6.75
N ASN A 7 8.40 26.07 6.80
CA ASN A 7 8.09 26.86 5.60
C ASN A 7 9.18 26.63 4.54
N ALA A 8 8.79 26.53 3.28
CA ALA A 8 9.73 26.29 2.19
C ALA A 8 10.83 27.37 2.17
N ILE A 9 12.07 26.96 2.45
CA ILE A 9 13.25 27.83 2.33
C ILE A 9 13.39 28.22 0.87
N LYS A 10 13.46 29.53 0.60
CA LYS A 10 13.66 30.08 -0.75
C LYS A 10 14.99 30.82 -0.81
N VAL A 11 15.64 30.71 -1.95
CA VAL A 11 16.83 31.49 -2.32
C VAL A 11 16.36 32.57 -3.31
N ALA A 12 16.64 33.83 -2.99
CA ALA A 12 16.39 34.98 -3.87
C ALA A 12 17.62 35.27 -4.74
N GLY A 13 17.44 36.08 -5.79
CA GLY A 13 18.58 36.54 -6.59
C GLY A 13 19.43 37.53 -5.78
N ASP A 14 20.75 37.53 -5.97
CA ASP A 14 21.64 38.53 -5.39
C ASP A 14 21.07 39.94 -5.63
N GLY A 15 20.93 40.72 -4.55
CA GLY A 15 20.20 41.98 -4.44
C GLY A 15 20.01 42.80 -5.73
N ASN A 16 18.73 42.99 -6.07
CA ASN A 16 18.12 43.81 -7.12
C ASN A 16 18.56 43.56 -8.58
N GLU A 17 17.59 43.06 -9.37
CA GLU A 17 17.56 42.91 -10.85
C GLU A 17 18.29 41.74 -11.53
N LYS A 18 18.94 40.82 -10.82
CA LYS A 18 19.45 39.59 -11.47
C LYS A 18 18.41 38.46 -11.47
N PRO A 19 18.09 37.86 -12.64
CA PRO A 19 17.20 36.71 -12.69
C PRO A 19 17.84 35.52 -11.96
N LEU A 20 17.03 34.75 -11.23
CA LEU A 20 17.47 33.55 -10.52
C LEU A 20 18.30 32.62 -11.42
N SER A 21 19.39 32.12 -10.86
CA SER A 21 20.24 31.12 -11.52
C SER A 21 19.48 29.80 -11.74
N LYS A 22 20.04 28.92 -12.59
CA LYS A 22 19.41 27.61 -12.84
C LYS A 22 19.40 26.78 -11.56
N GLY A 23 20.49 26.80 -10.80
CA GLY A 23 20.58 26.12 -9.51
C GLY A 23 19.60 26.65 -8.47
N GLN A 24 19.41 27.97 -8.39
CA GLN A 24 18.48 28.61 -7.45
C GLN A 24 17.02 28.28 -7.79
N LYS A 25 16.63 28.32 -9.08
CA LYS A 25 15.29 27.92 -9.52
C LYS A 25 15.00 26.46 -9.18
N ALA A 26 15.97 25.57 -9.43
CA ALA A 26 15.84 24.15 -9.11
C ALA A 26 15.71 23.93 -7.60
N PHE A 27 16.50 24.63 -6.79
CA PHE A 27 16.43 24.55 -5.32
C PHE A 27 15.05 24.96 -4.82
N ASN A 28 14.56 26.15 -5.22
CA ASN A 28 13.25 26.65 -4.80
C ASN A 28 12.12 25.70 -5.20
N THR A 29 12.17 25.15 -6.42
CA THR A 29 11.17 24.19 -6.90
C THR A 29 11.19 22.89 -6.11
N LEU A 30 12.37 22.34 -5.83
CA LEU A 30 12.51 21.10 -5.06
C LEU A 30 12.07 21.32 -3.60
N SER A 31 12.43 22.45 -2.99
CA SER A 31 11.99 22.83 -1.65
C SER A 31 10.47 22.92 -1.55
N GLU A 32 9.80 23.55 -2.52
CA GLU A 32 8.32 23.59 -2.56
C GLU A 32 7.70 22.21 -2.74
N LYS A 33 8.26 21.36 -3.61
CA LYS A 33 7.78 19.98 -3.79
C LYS A 33 7.92 19.15 -2.52
N ILE A 34 9.07 19.22 -1.85
CA ILE A 34 9.31 18.52 -0.58
C ILE A 34 8.34 19.01 0.50
N ALA A 35 8.15 20.32 0.63
CA ALA A 35 7.20 20.89 1.58
C ALA A 35 5.76 20.38 1.31
N LYS A 36 5.35 20.36 0.04
CA LYS A 36 4.04 19.82 -0.35
C LYS A 36 3.90 18.33 -0.02
N ARG A 37 4.92 17.51 -0.30
CA ARG A 37 4.89 16.06 0.03
C ARG A 37 4.81 15.81 1.53
N ARG A 38 5.61 16.52 2.31
CA ARG A 38 5.55 16.46 3.79
C ARG A 38 4.18 16.85 4.32
N ALA A 39 3.56 17.89 3.75
CA ALA A 39 2.20 18.28 4.12
C ALA A 39 1.18 17.18 3.79
N THR A 40 1.25 16.59 2.59
CA THR A 40 0.37 15.47 2.21
C THR A 40 0.57 14.24 3.11
N LEU A 41 1.80 13.89 3.47
CA LEU A 41 2.06 12.80 4.42
C LEU A 41 1.47 13.11 5.81
N ALA A 42 1.61 14.34 6.29
CA ALA A 42 0.99 14.74 7.56
C ALA A 42 -0.55 14.68 7.51
N GLU A 43 -1.17 15.06 6.39
CA GLU A 43 -2.61 14.88 6.17
C GLU A 43 -3.01 13.40 6.26
N TRP A 44 -2.20 12.50 5.68
CA TRP A 44 -2.41 11.05 5.78
C TRP A 44 -2.23 10.51 7.19
N GLU A 45 -1.23 10.97 7.97
CA GLU A 45 -1.03 10.58 9.37
C GLU A 45 -2.25 10.93 10.23
N VAL A 46 -2.76 12.16 10.09
CA VAL A 46 -3.96 12.64 10.80
C VAL A 46 -5.19 11.83 10.36
N PHE A 47 -5.38 11.67 9.06
CA PHE A 47 -6.48 10.89 8.50
C PHE A 47 -6.45 9.44 8.98
N GLY A 48 -5.28 8.79 9.04
CA GLY A 48 -5.16 7.40 9.46
C GLY A 48 -5.59 7.15 10.90
N THR A 49 -5.42 8.15 11.78
CA THR A 49 -5.91 8.06 13.16
C THR A 49 -7.44 8.12 13.22
N ASP A 50 -8.07 9.03 12.48
CA ASP A 50 -9.53 9.12 12.36
C ASP A 50 -10.11 7.86 11.68
N PHE A 51 -9.48 7.41 10.59
CA PHE A 51 -9.88 6.24 9.84
C PHE A 51 -9.89 4.98 10.70
N ARG A 52 -8.80 4.69 11.45
CA ARG A 52 -8.73 3.51 12.32
C ARG A 52 -9.83 3.49 13.37
N ARG A 53 -10.11 4.66 13.97
CA ARG A 53 -11.21 4.80 14.93
C ARG A 53 -12.55 4.48 14.27
N ARG A 54 -12.88 5.16 13.17
CA ARG A 54 -14.16 4.94 12.46
C ARG A 54 -14.31 3.52 11.94
N TYR A 55 -13.23 2.92 11.47
CA TYR A 55 -13.23 1.53 11.01
C TYR A 55 -13.60 0.58 12.17
N THR A 56 -12.93 0.74 13.33
CA THR A 56 -13.17 -0.09 14.51
C THR A 56 -14.57 0.15 15.12
N ASP A 57 -15.00 1.41 15.18
CA ASP A 57 -16.24 1.81 15.87
C ASP A 57 -17.49 1.65 14.99
N GLU A 58 -17.38 1.79 13.67
CA GLU A 58 -18.53 1.78 12.74
C GLU A 58 -18.52 0.58 11.80
N VAL A 59 -17.38 0.24 11.18
CA VAL A 59 -17.32 -0.80 10.14
C VAL A 59 -17.36 -2.19 10.75
N VAL A 60 -16.46 -2.47 11.70
CA VAL A 60 -16.34 -3.81 12.32
C VAL A 60 -17.67 -4.27 12.94
N PRO A 61 -18.41 -3.46 13.72
CA PRO A 61 -19.69 -3.87 14.27
C PRO A 61 -20.77 -4.13 13.21
N LEU A 62 -20.75 -3.37 12.10
CA LEU A 62 -21.67 -3.59 10.99
C LEU A 62 -21.31 -4.85 10.20
N GLN A 63 -20.02 -5.12 9.97
CA GLN A 63 -19.57 -6.38 9.37
C GLN A 63 -19.98 -7.58 10.23
N ASN A 64 -19.76 -7.52 11.55
CA ASN A 64 -20.21 -8.57 12.46
C ASN A 64 -21.73 -8.78 12.43
N SER A 65 -22.49 -7.68 12.34
CA SER A 65 -23.96 -7.76 12.23
C SER A 65 -24.39 -8.37 10.89
N PHE A 66 -23.70 -8.01 9.81
CA PHE A 66 -23.92 -8.55 8.48
C PHE A 66 -23.65 -10.06 8.44
N ASP A 67 -22.51 -10.49 8.96
CA ASP A 67 -22.12 -11.91 9.01
C ASP A 67 -23.09 -12.70 9.90
N ALA A 68 -23.47 -12.16 11.08
CA ALA A 68 -24.45 -12.80 11.95
C ALA A 68 -25.82 -13.00 11.30
N ILE A 69 -26.25 -12.09 10.43
CA ILE A 69 -27.50 -12.22 9.68
C ILE A 69 -27.36 -13.25 8.55
N ARG A 70 -26.22 -13.30 7.85
CA ARG A 70 -25.95 -14.32 6.83
C ARG A 70 -25.88 -15.72 7.44
N ILE A 71 -25.29 -15.88 8.63
CA ILE A 71 -25.27 -17.14 9.37
C ILE A 71 -26.70 -17.58 9.75
N GLN A 72 -27.54 -16.65 10.22
CA GLN A 72 -28.96 -16.94 10.47
C GLN A 72 -29.69 -17.38 9.19
N MET A 73 -29.34 -16.77 8.05
CA MET A 73 -29.89 -17.14 6.75
C MET A 73 -29.49 -18.56 6.36
N LEU A 74 -28.22 -18.93 6.49
CA LEU A 74 -27.74 -20.29 6.25
C LEU A 74 -28.52 -21.32 7.07
N HIS A 75 -28.70 -21.08 8.37
CA HIS A 75 -29.45 -21.99 9.23
C HIS A 75 -30.93 -22.12 8.83
N LYS A 76 -31.59 -21.01 8.46
CA LYS A 76 -32.99 -21.09 8.01
C LYS A 76 -33.11 -21.81 6.66
N LEU A 77 -32.14 -21.63 5.75
CA LEU A 77 -32.11 -22.32 4.47
C LEU A 77 -31.91 -23.83 4.65
N ASP A 78 -30.95 -24.25 5.47
CA ASP A 78 -30.70 -25.66 5.84
C ASP A 78 -31.98 -26.29 6.44
N GLN A 79 -32.61 -25.62 7.42
CA GLN A 79 -33.88 -26.08 8.00
C GLN A 79 -35.04 -26.18 6.99
N SER A 80 -35.06 -25.29 5.99
CA SER A 80 -36.12 -25.22 4.98
C SER A 80 -35.93 -26.21 3.84
N HIS A 81 -34.72 -26.75 3.65
CA HIS A 81 -34.38 -27.65 2.55
C HIS A 81 -35.35 -28.84 2.43
N ASP A 82 -35.70 -29.44 3.57
CA ASP A 82 -36.60 -30.60 3.65
C ASP A 82 -38.09 -30.23 3.86
N ALA A 83 -38.43 -28.94 3.79
CA ALA A 83 -39.80 -28.48 3.97
C ALA A 83 -40.75 -29.10 2.92
N LYS A 84 -41.94 -29.49 3.38
CA LYS A 84 -42.99 -30.02 2.49
C LYS A 84 -43.47 -28.93 1.54
N GLY A 85 -43.49 -29.25 0.25
CA GLY A 85 -43.99 -28.35 -0.80
C GLY A 85 -42.91 -27.77 -1.70
N LEU A 86 -41.62 -27.93 -1.39
CA LEU A 86 -40.53 -27.57 -2.28
C LEU A 86 -40.35 -28.58 -3.42
N THR A 87 -40.05 -28.07 -4.61
CA THR A 87 -39.68 -28.85 -5.79
C THR A 87 -38.19 -29.19 -5.77
N LYS A 88 -37.75 -30.15 -6.59
CA LYS A 88 -36.32 -30.48 -6.73
C LYS A 88 -35.47 -29.26 -7.14
N GLY A 89 -35.99 -28.42 -8.04
CA GLY A 89 -35.27 -27.22 -8.50
C GLY A 89 -35.14 -26.15 -7.41
N GLU A 90 -36.17 -25.97 -6.57
CA GLU A 90 -36.11 -25.05 -5.43
C GLU A 90 -35.14 -25.54 -4.36
N ARG A 91 -35.06 -26.86 -4.12
CA ARG A 91 -34.04 -27.45 -3.24
C ARG A 91 -32.63 -27.24 -3.77
N GLN A 92 -32.39 -27.48 -5.06
CA GLN A 92 -31.09 -27.19 -5.66
C GLN A 92 -30.69 -25.72 -5.48
N THR A 93 -31.63 -24.78 -5.67
CA THR A 93 -31.34 -23.35 -5.43
C THR A 93 -30.99 -23.07 -3.97
N ILE A 94 -31.57 -23.78 -3.01
CA ILE A 94 -31.18 -23.68 -1.60
C ILE A 94 -29.74 -24.20 -1.41
N GLU A 95 -29.40 -25.36 -1.97
CA GLU A 95 -28.05 -25.94 -1.89
C GLU A 95 -27.01 -24.96 -2.46
N ASP A 96 -27.25 -24.44 -3.68
CA ASP A 96 -26.35 -23.50 -4.36
C ASP A 96 -26.15 -22.22 -3.53
N LEU A 97 -27.23 -21.69 -2.91
CA LEU A 97 -27.17 -20.51 -2.05
C LEU A 97 -26.41 -20.77 -0.76
N ILE A 98 -26.61 -21.93 -0.12
CA ILE A 98 -25.88 -22.31 1.09
C ILE A 98 -24.39 -22.41 0.78
N SER A 99 -24.00 -23.09 -0.29
CA SER A 99 -22.60 -23.23 -0.69
C SER A 99 -21.94 -21.89 -0.98
N HIS A 100 -22.62 -21.00 -1.73
CA HIS A 100 -22.08 -19.68 -2.05
C HIS A 100 -21.95 -18.80 -0.80
N ILE A 101 -22.99 -18.70 0.04
CA ILE A 101 -22.98 -17.84 1.22
C ILE A 101 -21.98 -18.37 2.26
N ALA A 102 -21.90 -19.68 2.46
CA ALA A 102 -20.96 -20.29 3.39
C ALA A 102 -19.51 -20.15 2.89
N GLY A 103 -19.28 -20.30 1.58
CA GLY A 103 -17.99 -20.02 0.92
C GLY A 103 -17.47 -18.62 1.23
N ASP A 104 -18.28 -17.59 0.94
CA ASP A 104 -17.92 -16.20 1.24
C ASP A 104 -17.66 -15.95 2.74
N LEU A 105 -18.44 -16.58 3.62
CA LEU A 105 -18.32 -16.40 5.06
C LEU A 105 -17.02 -17.01 5.60
N MET A 106 -16.54 -18.13 5.03
CA MET A 106 -15.27 -18.74 5.44
C MET A 106 -14.05 -17.85 5.15
N GLU A 107 -14.14 -16.86 4.27
CA GLU A 107 -13.06 -15.89 4.06
C GLU A 107 -12.95 -14.88 5.23
N SER A 108 -14.05 -14.65 5.96
CA SER A 108 -14.13 -13.62 7.02
C SER A 108 -14.33 -14.17 8.43
N ASN A 109 -14.71 -15.44 8.59
CA ASN A 109 -14.92 -16.08 9.88
C ASN A 109 -14.50 -17.55 9.92
N ASP A 110 -14.13 -18.00 11.12
CA ASP A 110 -13.77 -19.38 11.44
C ASP A 110 -14.92 -20.09 12.20
N ASP A 111 -16.18 -19.90 11.80
CA ASP A 111 -17.32 -20.55 12.47
C ASP A 111 -17.43 -22.03 12.04
N PRO A 112 -17.22 -23.01 12.95
CA PRO A 112 -17.28 -24.43 12.60
C PRO A 112 -18.65 -24.89 12.08
N ALA A 113 -19.73 -24.19 12.45
CA ALA A 113 -21.06 -24.49 11.95
C ALA A 113 -21.21 -24.08 10.47
N VAL A 114 -20.57 -22.99 10.06
CA VAL A 114 -20.54 -22.55 8.64
C VAL A 114 -19.73 -23.53 7.82
N GLU A 115 -18.57 -23.98 8.32
CA GLU A 115 -17.72 -24.97 7.64
C GLU A 115 -18.46 -26.30 7.41
N GLU A 116 -19.19 -26.79 8.41
CA GLU A 116 -19.99 -28.01 8.30
C GLU A 116 -21.13 -27.86 7.27
N LEU A 117 -21.80 -26.71 7.25
CA LEU A 117 -22.84 -26.43 6.24
C LEU A 117 -22.23 -26.35 4.84
N TYR A 118 -21.09 -25.68 4.68
CA TYR A 118 -20.39 -25.64 3.40
C TYR A 118 -20.06 -27.06 2.92
N ARG A 119 -19.41 -27.88 3.75
CA ARG A 119 -19.03 -29.26 3.40
C ARG A 119 -20.22 -30.14 3.02
N ARG A 120 -21.37 -29.96 3.68
CA ARG A 120 -22.58 -30.73 3.42
C ARG A 120 -23.19 -30.42 2.05
N TYR A 121 -23.20 -29.14 1.68
CA TYR A 121 -23.88 -28.64 0.49
C TYR A 121 -22.95 -28.43 -0.71
N SER A 122 -21.63 -28.41 -0.50
CA SER A 122 -20.60 -28.34 -1.55
C SER A 122 -20.51 -29.63 -2.36
N GLY A 123 -21.07 -30.76 -1.91
CA GLY A 123 -20.98 -32.05 -2.61
C GLY A 123 -21.63 -32.09 -4.01
N ALA A 124 -22.51 -31.14 -4.34
CA ALA A 124 -23.02 -30.94 -5.71
C ALA A 124 -22.13 -30.02 -6.55
N ASP A 125 -21.33 -29.19 -5.88
CA ASP A 125 -20.35 -28.29 -6.47
C ASP A 125 -19.02 -29.01 -6.73
N ASP A 126 -18.66 -30.07 -6.00
CA ASP A 126 -17.44 -30.86 -6.25
C ASP A 126 -17.36 -31.42 -7.69
N ALA A 127 -18.50 -31.76 -8.31
CA ALA A 127 -18.52 -32.23 -9.70
C ALA A 127 -18.36 -31.10 -10.73
N LYS A 128 -18.94 -29.92 -10.48
CA LYS A 128 -18.74 -28.72 -11.31
C LYS A 128 -17.37 -28.09 -11.08
N SER A 129 -16.88 -28.17 -9.84
CA SER A 129 -15.56 -27.77 -9.39
C SER A 129 -14.51 -28.68 -10.01
N ALA A 130 -14.74 -30.00 -10.12
CA ALA A 130 -13.83 -30.89 -10.85
C ALA A 130 -13.70 -30.51 -12.35
N GLU A 131 -14.81 -30.15 -13.00
CA GLU A 131 -14.81 -29.69 -14.39
C GLU A 131 -14.14 -28.29 -14.52
N ALA A 132 -14.42 -27.37 -13.59
CA ALA A 132 -13.78 -26.06 -13.52
C ALA A 132 -12.29 -26.12 -13.15
N LEU A 133 -11.88 -27.08 -12.31
CA LEU A 133 -10.48 -27.36 -11.94
C LEU A 133 -9.73 -27.97 -13.13
N ALA A 134 -10.39 -28.80 -13.94
CA ALA A 134 -9.82 -29.31 -15.19
C ALA A 134 -9.62 -28.17 -16.21
N ASP A 135 -10.60 -27.29 -16.37
CA ASP A 135 -10.49 -26.10 -17.23
C ASP A 135 -9.41 -25.12 -16.72
N LEU A 136 -9.34 -24.91 -15.40
CA LEU A 136 -8.31 -24.07 -14.76
C LEU A 136 -6.91 -24.68 -14.96
N LYS A 137 -6.76 -25.99 -14.78
CA LYS A 137 -5.52 -26.73 -15.05
C LYS A 137 -5.06 -26.48 -16.48
N GLN A 138 -5.95 -26.71 -17.46
CA GLN A 138 -5.64 -26.50 -18.88
C GLN A 138 -5.26 -25.04 -19.19
N THR A 139 -5.95 -24.08 -18.56
CA THR A 139 -5.66 -22.66 -18.73
C THR A 139 -4.29 -22.31 -18.17
N LEU A 140 -3.95 -22.78 -16.97
CA LEU A 140 -2.65 -22.55 -16.35
C LEU A 140 -1.51 -23.21 -17.13
N GLU A 141 -1.71 -24.43 -17.63
CA GLU A 141 -0.73 -25.10 -18.49
C GLU A 141 -0.47 -24.32 -19.79
N THR A 142 -1.53 -23.75 -20.37
CA THR A 142 -1.44 -22.96 -21.61
C THR A 142 -0.79 -21.60 -21.38
N GLU A 143 -1.16 -20.91 -20.30
CA GLU A 143 -0.72 -19.54 -20.02
C GLU A 143 0.73 -19.50 -19.51
N PHE A 144 1.11 -20.47 -18.69
CA PHE A 144 2.46 -20.56 -18.12
C PHE A 144 3.38 -21.52 -18.88
N GLY A 145 2.85 -22.30 -19.84
CA GLY A 145 3.63 -23.25 -20.64
C GLY A 145 4.26 -24.37 -19.80
N VAL A 146 3.61 -24.76 -18.70
CA VAL A 146 4.06 -25.79 -17.75
C VAL A 146 3.09 -26.96 -17.77
N ASP A 147 3.56 -28.17 -17.47
CA ASP A 147 2.71 -29.38 -17.38
C ASP A 147 2.35 -29.63 -15.91
N ILE A 148 1.06 -29.63 -15.56
CA ILE A 148 0.64 -29.81 -14.18
C ILE A 148 0.29 -31.28 -13.98
N ALA A 149 1.03 -31.95 -13.10
CA ALA A 149 0.78 -33.36 -12.80
C ALA A 149 -0.56 -33.56 -12.05
N ASP A 150 -1.22 -34.71 -12.30
CA ASP A 150 -2.53 -35.05 -11.72
C ASP A 150 -2.51 -35.25 -10.18
N ASP A 151 -1.32 -35.33 -9.57
CA ASP A 151 -1.12 -35.45 -8.13
C ASP A 151 -1.01 -34.10 -7.40
N VAL A 152 -1.08 -32.99 -8.13
CA VAL A 152 -1.06 -31.63 -7.57
C VAL A 152 -2.46 -31.25 -7.11
N ASP A 153 -2.58 -30.87 -5.83
CA ASP A 153 -3.83 -30.34 -5.28
C ASP A 153 -4.15 -28.95 -5.84
N LEU A 154 -5.07 -28.91 -6.80
CA LEU A 154 -5.53 -27.70 -7.48
C LEU A 154 -6.39 -26.78 -6.60
N ASN A 155 -6.94 -27.30 -5.49
CA ASN A 155 -7.70 -26.50 -4.52
C ASN A 155 -6.81 -25.79 -3.50
N SER A 156 -5.50 -26.05 -3.53
CA SER A 156 -4.51 -25.36 -2.73
C SER A 156 -3.70 -24.41 -3.62
N PRO A 157 -3.99 -23.10 -3.58
CA PRO A 157 -3.21 -22.10 -4.32
C PRO A 157 -1.72 -22.22 -4.02
N GLU A 158 -1.35 -22.55 -2.78
CA GLU A 158 0.04 -22.77 -2.39
C GLU A 158 0.66 -24.00 -3.05
N ALA A 159 -0.06 -25.11 -3.21
CA ALA A 159 0.46 -26.30 -3.86
C ALA A 159 0.67 -26.08 -5.36
N VAL A 160 -0.30 -25.42 -6.03
CA VAL A 160 -0.20 -25.02 -7.43
C VAL A 160 0.95 -24.05 -7.63
N LEU A 161 1.04 -22.99 -6.82
CA LEU A 161 2.13 -22.02 -6.88
C LEU A 161 3.48 -22.68 -6.63
N ARG A 162 3.61 -23.59 -5.66
CA ARG A 162 4.87 -24.33 -5.44
C ARG A 162 5.26 -25.19 -6.64
N HIS A 163 4.30 -25.82 -7.31
CA HIS A 163 4.58 -26.64 -8.50
C HIS A 163 5.01 -25.76 -9.68
N ILE A 164 4.22 -24.72 -9.98
CA ILE A 164 4.53 -23.74 -11.03
C ILE A 164 5.87 -23.09 -10.74
N GLN A 165 6.12 -22.67 -9.51
CA GLN A 165 7.38 -22.06 -9.10
C GLN A 165 8.55 -23.01 -9.23
N ARG A 166 8.41 -24.30 -8.88
CA ARG A 166 9.47 -25.30 -9.12
C ARG A 166 9.76 -25.48 -10.62
N GLN A 167 8.73 -25.59 -11.46
CA GLN A 167 8.90 -25.73 -12.92
C GLN A 167 9.51 -24.46 -13.54
N LEU A 168 9.04 -23.28 -13.11
CA LEU A 168 9.59 -22.00 -13.53
C LEU A 168 11.01 -21.81 -13.01
N ASP A 169 11.34 -22.21 -11.78
CA ASP A 169 12.70 -22.18 -11.23
C ASP A 169 13.62 -23.14 -12.00
N GLU A 170 13.12 -24.31 -12.43
CA GLU A 170 13.86 -25.26 -13.26
C GLU A 170 14.08 -24.73 -14.68
N GLN A 171 13.06 -24.11 -15.30
CA GLN A 171 13.18 -23.44 -16.58
C GLN A 171 14.08 -22.21 -16.49
N GLU A 172 13.91 -21.39 -15.46
CA GLU A 172 14.74 -20.24 -15.17
C GLU A 172 16.16 -20.67 -14.88
N ASP A 173 16.40 -21.78 -14.17
CA ASP A 173 17.74 -22.31 -13.94
C ASP A 173 18.37 -22.87 -15.21
N ALA A 174 17.59 -23.48 -16.10
CA ALA A 174 18.06 -23.90 -17.42
C ALA A 174 18.39 -22.66 -18.28
N GLU A 175 17.54 -21.64 -18.27
CA GLU A 175 17.78 -20.36 -18.92
C GLU A 175 18.88 -19.55 -18.24
N ARG A 176 19.08 -19.67 -16.93
CA ARG A 176 20.12 -19.03 -16.12
C ARG A 176 21.43 -19.71 -16.44
N ARG A 177 21.51 -21.04 -16.51
CA ARG A 177 22.70 -21.75 -17.00
C ARG A 177 23.01 -21.40 -18.45
N HIS A 178 22.00 -21.25 -19.30
CA HIS A 178 22.19 -20.82 -20.70
C HIS A 178 22.56 -19.34 -20.83
N ARG A 179 22.00 -18.47 -19.98
CA ARG A 179 22.35 -17.05 -19.87
C ARG A 179 23.72 -16.87 -19.25
N GLU A 180 24.07 -17.61 -18.21
CA GLU A 180 25.39 -17.67 -17.59
C GLU A 180 26.41 -18.19 -18.58
N ALA A 181 26.13 -19.22 -19.38
CA ALA A 181 27.01 -19.64 -20.46
C ALA A 181 27.19 -18.54 -21.54
N LYS A 182 26.11 -17.83 -21.90
CA LYS A 182 26.17 -16.68 -22.80
C LYS A 182 26.83 -15.46 -22.16
N GLU A 183 26.65 -15.24 -20.87
CA GLU A 183 27.16 -14.13 -20.08
C GLU A 183 28.61 -14.36 -19.73
N GLU A 184 29.09 -15.58 -19.52
CA GLU A 184 30.50 -15.95 -19.47
C GLU A 184 31.13 -15.67 -20.83
N PHE A 185 30.50 -16.09 -21.93
CA PHE A 185 30.94 -15.78 -23.29
C PHE A 185 30.94 -14.26 -23.58
N HIS A 186 29.95 -13.52 -23.08
CA HIS A 186 29.85 -12.06 -23.20
C HIS A 186 30.70 -11.31 -22.16
N ALA A 187 31.04 -11.90 -21.02
CA ALA A 187 31.88 -11.35 -19.95
C ALA A 187 33.36 -11.56 -20.25
N GLU A 188 33.74 -12.64 -20.94
CA GLU A 188 35.02 -12.75 -21.62
C GLU A 188 35.15 -11.63 -22.67
N ARG A 189 34.07 -11.36 -23.43
CA ARG A 189 34.02 -10.27 -24.42
C ARG A 189 33.90 -8.85 -23.81
N LYS A 190 33.28 -8.69 -22.64
CA LYS A 190 33.14 -7.41 -21.88
C LYS A 190 34.25 -7.18 -20.87
N LYS A 191 35.00 -8.18 -20.41
CA LYS A 191 36.30 -7.96 -19.73
C LYS A 191 37.28 -7.24 -20.66
N ALA A 192 37.10 -7.37 -21.98
CA ALA A 192 37.76 -6.55 -22.98
C ALA A 192 37.16 -5.13 -23.16
N LYS A 193 35.96 -4.83 -22.61
CA LYS A 193 35.28 -3.51 -22.64
C LYS A 193 34.32 -3.31 -21.44
N LYS A 194 34.82 -2.86 -20.27
CA LYS A 194 34.00 -2.40 -19.13
C LYS A 194 34.09 -0.87 -18.99
N PRO A 195 32.99 -0.11 -18.80
CA PRO A 195 33.06 1.31 -18.47
C PRO A 195 33.09 1.49 -16.93
N LYS A 196 34.25 1.22 -16.30
CA LYS A 196 34.49 1.49 -14.86
C LYS A 196 34.25 2.97 -14.48
N ALA A 197 34.31 3.87 -15.46
CA ALA A 197 34.17 5.30 -15.26
C ALA A 197 32.79 5.78 -14.79
N ALA A 198 31.69 5.07 -15.11
CA ALA A 198 30.35 5.50 -14.70
C ALA A 198 30.08 5.23 -13.20
N GLU A 199 30.54 4.08 -12.71
CA GLU A 199 30.40 3.69 -11.32
C GLU A 199 31.33 4.51 -10.40
N GLU A 200 32.56 4.78 -10.84
CA GLU A 200 33.48 5.67 -10.11
C GLU A 200 32.96 7.10 -10.03
N ARG A 201 32.31 7.61 -11.09
CA ARG A 201 31.67 8.93 -11.06
C ARG A 201 30.50 8.99 -10.09
N ALA A 202 29.64 7.98 -10.06
CA ALA A 202 28.53 7.93 -9.10
C ALA A 202 29.02 7.93 -7.65
N ARG A 203 30.06 7.14 -7.35
CA ARG A 203 30.68 7.11 -6.00
C ARG A 203 31.32 8.45 -5.63
N ALA A 204 31.96 9.13 -6.59
CA ALA A 204 32.54 10.45 -6.36
C ALA A 204 31.45 11.50 -6.08
N GLU A 205 30.35 11.47 -6.84
CA GLU A 205 29.20 12.37 -6.65
C GLU A 205 28.53 12.15 -5.28
N GLU A 206 28.35 10.90 -4.84
CA GLU A 206 27.82 10.58 -3.50
C GLU A 206 28.76 11.06 -2.38
N ALA A 207 30.07 10.90 -2.55
CA ALA A 207 31.06 11.36 -1.57
C ALA A 207 31.04 12.89 -1.41
N GLU A 208 30.92 13.63 -2.52
CA GLU A 208 30.81 15.09 -2.51
C GLU A 208 29.48 15.57 -1.90
N VAL A 209 28.38 14.87 -2.17
CA VAL A 209 27.07 15.12 -1.56
C VAL A 209 27.14 14.96 -0.03
N HIS A 210 27.74 13.85 0.43
CA HIS A 210 27.93 13.59 1.85
C HIS A 210 28.87 14.60 2.52
N GLN A 211 29.90 15.06 1.80
CA GLN A 211 30.80 16.11 2.28
C GLN A 211 30.07 17.44 2.46
N SER A 212 29.22 17.85 1.52
CA SER A 212 28.43 19.08 1.64
C SER A 212 27.46 19.04 2.81
N LEU A 213 26.83 17.90 3.10
CA LEU A 213 25.94 17.74 4.25
C LEU A 213 26.73 17.80 5.57
N ARG A 214 27.89 17.13 5.62
CA ARG A 214 28.79 17.14 6.78
C ARG A 214 29.33 18.53 7.08
N GLU A 215 29.61 19.36 6.07
CA GLU A 215 30.05 20.75 6.28
C GLU A 215 28.99 21.60 6.98
N VAL A 216 27.73 21.50 6.54
CA VAL A 216 26.59 22.21 7.16
C VAL A 216 26.40 21.74 8.60
N TYR A 217 26.42 20.42 8.82
CA TYR A 217 26.32 19.82 10.15
C TYR A 217 27.47 20.25 11.07
N ARG A 218 28.73 20.19 10.62
CA ARG A 218 29.90 20.55 11.44
C ARG A 218 29.86 22.01 11.88
N LYS A 219 29.43 22.92 11.00
CA LYS A 219 29.22 24.33 11.35
C LYS A 219 28.17 24.46 12.44
N LEU A 220 27.01 23.84 12.29
CA LEU A 220 25.94 23.85 13.29
C LEU A 220 26.39 23.25 14.64
N ALA A 221 27.01 22.07 14.62
CA ALA A 221 27.47 21.37 15.82
C ALA A 221 28.54 22.17 16.58
N SER A 222 29.44 22.87 15.88
CA SER A 222 30.45 23.72 16.51
C SER A 222 29.85 24.95 17.21
N MET A 223 28.72 25.46 16.73
CA MET A 223 28.04 26.65 17.27
C MET A 223 27.06 26.30 18.40
N LEU A 224 26.40 25.16 18.29
CA LEU A 224 25.36 24.69 19.22
C LEU A 224 25.88 23.75 20.31
N HIS A 225 27.20 23.60 20.48
CA HIS A 225 27.74 22.65 21.45
C HIS A 225 27.40 23.07 22.89
N PRO A 226 26.60 22.27 23.65
CA PRO A 226 26.09 22.67 24.96
C PRO A 226 27.21 22.87 26.00
N ASP A 227 28.30 22.10 25.93
CA ASP A 227 29.43 22.21 26.88
C ASP A 227 30.21 23.53 26.79
N ARG A 228 30.01 24.33 25.74
CA ARG A 228 30.68 25.62 25.56
C ARG A 228 29.88 26.79 26.09
N GLU A 229 28.66 26.55 26.60
CA GLU A 229 27.76 27.60 27.09
C GLU A 229 27.77 27.70 28.62
N PRO A 230 28.20 28.84 29.20
CA PRO A 230 28.19 29.05 30.65
C PRO A 230 26.79 29.28 31.23
N ASP A 231 25.87 29.89 30.49
CA ASP A 231 24.49 30.15 30.94
C ASP A 231 23.64 28.86 30.91
N PRO A 232 23.04 28.42 32.04
CA PRO A 232 22.21 27.22 32.09
C PRO A 232 20.95 27.29 31.22
N VAL A 233 20.34 28.46 31.00
CA VAL A 233 19.12 28.59 30.19
C VAL A 233 19.45 28.46 28.70
N GLU A 234 20.52 29.13 28.25
CA GLU A 234 20.99 29.01 26.87
C GLU A 234 21.60 27.64 26.58
N ARG A 235 22.17 26.95 27.58
CA ARG A 235 22.62 25.56 27.45
C ARG A 235 21.47 24.61 27.11
N GLU A 236 20.33 24.72 27.81
CA GLU A 236 19.13 23.91 27.52
C GLU A 236 18.59 24.22 26.12
N ARG A 237 18.51 25.50 25.75
CA ARG A 237 18.11 25.93 24.41
C ARG A 237 19.02 25.33 23.32
N LYS A 238 20.35 25.38 23.51
CA LYS A 238 21.33 24.80 22.60
C LYS A 238 21.26 23.26 22.56
N ALA A 239 20.99 22.60 23.68
CA ALA A 239 20.80 21.16 23.73
C ALA A 239 19.61 20.70 22.87
N VAL A 240 18.45 21.38 22.98
CA VAL A 240 17.26 21.10 22.16
C VAL A 240 17.56 21.35 20.67
N LEU A 241 18.25 22.44 20.33
CA LEU A 241 18.64 22.72 18.96
C LEU A 241 19.63 21.68 18.42
N MET A 242 20.60 21.24 19.22
CA MET A 242 21.55 20.20 18.84
C MET A 242 20.87 18.85 18.61
N GLN A 243 19.85 18.49 19.40
CA GLN A 243 19.02 17.32 19.14
C GLN A 243 18.29 17.42 17.79
N ARG A 244 17.72 18.59 17.46
CA ARG A 244 17.10 18.83 16.14
C ARG A 244 18.13 18.70 15.01
N VAL A 245 19.35 19.22 15.18
CA VAL A 245 20.44 19.10 14.20
C VAL A 245 20.86 17.65 14.00
N ASN A 246 20.97 16.87 15.08
CA ASN A 246 21.30 15.44 14.99
C ASN A 246 20.21 14.65 14.26
N GLY A 247 18.93 14.94 14.52
CA GLY A 247 17.80 14.33 13.81
C GLY A 247 17.76 14.69 12.32
N ALA A 248 18.02 15.96 11.98
CA ALA A 248 18.12 16.42 10.60
C ALA A 248 19.31 15.77 9.87
N TYR A 249 20.45 15.58 10.53
CA TYR A 249 21.60 14.90 9.94
C TYR A 249 21.36 13.40 9.73
N ALA A 250 20.76 12.72 10.71
CA ALA A 250 20.42 11.29 10.62
C ALA A 250 19.43 11.01 9.48
N SER A 251 18.44 11.88 9.30
CA SER A 251 17.48 11.82 8.18
C SER A 251 18.01 12.39 6.85
N ARG A 252 19.30 12.77 6.79
CA ARG A 252 19.94 13.42 5.64
C ARG A 252 19.19 14.64 5.11
N SER A 253 18.57 15.38 6.03
CA SER A 253 17.69 16.49 5.71
C SER A 253 18.40 17.83 5.60
N LEU A 254 18.78 18.17 4.37
CA LEU A 254 19.44 19.43 4.08
C LEU A 254 18.54 20.64 4.40
N LEU A 255 17.25 20.60 4.05
CA LEU A 255 16.34 21.70 4.34
C LEU A 255 16.20 21.96 5.84
N ASP A 256 16.14 20.91 6.65
CA ASP A 256 15.97 21.07 8.10
C ASP A 256 17.26 21.63 8.73
N LEU A 257 18.44 21.21 8.23
CA LEU A 257 19.72 21.80 8.65
C LEU A 257 19.82 23.28 8.25
N LEU A 258 19.42 23.66 7.04
CA LEU A 258 19.42 25.04 6.58
C LEU A 258 18.39 25.90 7.35
N ALA A 259 17.22 25.34 7.68
CA ALA A 259 16.22 26.02 8.49
C ALA A 259 16.78 26.35 9.88
N ILE A 260 17.48 25.40 10.51
CA ILE A 260 18.12 25.63 11.81
C ILE A 260 19.23 26.69 11.70
N GLN A 261 19.97 26.73 10.60
CA GLN A 261 20.96 27.80 10.37
C GLN A 261 20.31 29.19 10.26
N LEU A 262 19.16 29.29 9.61
CA LEU A 262 18.38 30.54 9.51
C LEU A 262 17.77 30.95 10.85
N GLU A 263 17.19 30.01 11.61
CA GLU A 263 16.63 30.25 12.96
C GLU A 263 17.67 30.79 13.94
N LEU A 264 18.96 30.54 13.68
CA LEU A 264 20.07 31.01 14.51
C LEU A 264 20.60 32.41 14.11
N GLU A 265 19.98 33.08 13.13
CA GLU A 265 20.37 34.41 12.60
C GLU A 265 21.85 34.50 12.16
N HIS A 266 22.52 33.36 11.97
CA HIS A 266 23.95 33.29 11.65
C HIS A 266 24.24 33.31 10.14
N ILE A 267 23.20 33.23 9.31
CA ILE A 267 23.23 33.44 7.87
C ILE A 267 22.09 34.41 7.56
N ASP A 268 22.43 35.65 7.16
CA ASP A 268 21.44 36.53 6.52
C ASP A 268 20.97 35.87 5.23
N GLN A 269 19.70 36.07 4.86
CA GLN A 269 19.12 35.61 3.60
C GLN A 269 20.05 35.88 2.39
N THR A 270 20.81 36.97 2.44
CA THR A 270 21.85 37.36 1.47
C THR A 270 22.99 36.34 1.29
N ALA A 271 23.35 35.59 2.32
CA ALA A 271 24.36 34.53 2.25
C ALA A 271 23.79 33.20 1.71
N LEU A 272 22.46 33.01 1.72
CA LEU A 272 21.81 31.98 0.94
C LEU A 272 21.65 32.39 -0.53
N ASP A 273 21.41 33.67 -0.78
CA ASP A 273 21.22 34.23 -2.11
C ASP A 273 22.53 34.23 -2.93
N SER A 274 23.68 34.42 -2.27
CA SER A 274 25.02 34.44 -2.89
C SER A 274 25.70 33.06 -3.02
N ILE A 275 24.93 31.97 -2.94
CA ILE A 275 25.49 30.62 -3.06
C ILE A 275 25.89 30.32 -4.51
N GLY A 276 27.14 29.91 -4.69
CA GLY A 276 27.67 29.50 -5.99
C GLY A 276 26.98 28.25 -6.57
N GLU A 277 26.88 28.21 -7.90
CA GLU A 277 26.19 27.15 -8.66
C GLU A 277 26.66 25.72 -8.32
N GLU A 278 27.95 25.50 -8.07
CA GLU A 278 28.47 24.17 -7.69
C GLU A 278 27.90 23.66 -6.36
N ARG A 279 27.71 24.54 -5.38
CA ARG A 279 27.09 24.17 -4.11
C ARG A 279 25.59 23.92 -4.29
N LEU A 280 24.90 24.76 -5.07
CA LEU A 280 23.49 24.57 -5.41
C LEU A 280 23.26 23.25 -6.16
N LYS A 281 24.17 22.85 -7.06
CA LYS A 281 24.09 21.57 -7.76
C LYS A 281 24.10 20.39 -6.79
N ARG A 282 25.02 20.36 -5.82
CA ARG A 282 25.07 19.31 -4.79
C ARG A 282 23.82 19.31 -3.91
N TRP A 283 23.35 20.48 -3.51
CA TRP A 283 22.12 20.62 -2.73
C TRP A 283 20.91 20.09 -3.49
N ASN A 284 20.78 20.45 -4.77
CA ASN A 284 19.70 19.95 -5.62
C ASN A 284 19.74 18.43 -5.80
N THR A 285 20.92 17.80 -5.79
CA THR A 285 21.03 16.33 -5.78
C THR A 285 20.45 15.74 -4.50
N ILE A 286 20.81 16.28 -3.33
CA ILE A 286 20.24 15.85 -2.04
C ILE A 286 18.72 16.03 -2.02
N LEU A 287 18.22 17.19 -2.44
CA LEU A 287 16.78 17.46 -2.45
C LEU A 287 16.01 16.53 -3.38
N LYS A 288 16.59 16.11 -4.52
CA LYS A 288 15.97 15.10 -5.40
C LYS A 288 15.89 13.74 -4.72
N GLU A 289 16.94 13.31 -4.02
CA GLU A 289 16.93 12.06 -3.27
C GLU A 289 15.87 12.09 -2.16
N GLN A 290 15.80 13.19 -1.40
CA GLN A 290 14.78 13.39 -0.38
C GLN A 290 13.37 13.38 -0.96
N LEU A 291 13.15 14.06 -2.09
CA LEU A 291 11.85 14.07 -2.74
C LEU A 291 11.44 12.66 -3.19
N ARG A 292 12.37 11.88 -3.75
CA ARG A 292 12.13 10.49 -4.13
C ARG A 292 11.75 9.62 -2.93
N GLY A 293 12.44 9.78 -1.80
CA GLY A 293 12.10 9.08 -0.56
C GLY A 293 10.68 9.40 -0.08
N LEU A 294 10.29 10.68 -0.11
CA LEU A 294 8.93 11.09 0.27
C LEU A 294 7.87 10.62 -0.73
N ASP A 295 8.18 10.58 -2.03
CA ASP A 295 7.27 10.02 -3.04
C ASP A 295 7.05 8.51 -2.80
N GLN A 296 8.09 7.78 -2.43
CA GLN A 296 8.00 6.36 -2.08
C GLN A 296 7.15 6.12 -0.82
N GLU A 297 7.43 6.86 0.26
CA GLU A 297 6.67 6.79 1.51
C GLU A 297 5.17 7.11 1.26
N LEU A 298 4.89 8.14 0.45
CA LEU A 298 3.52 8.49 0.10
C LEU A 298 2.85 7.37 -0.71
N SER A 299 3.57 6.74 -1.64
CA SER A 299 3.05 5.62 -2.43
C SER A 299 2.72 4.41 -1.55
N GLU A 300 3.55 4.09 -0.56
CA GLU A 300 3.32 3.00 0.39
C GLU A 300 2.06 3.24 1.23
N VAL A 301 1.93 4.45 1.77
CA VAL A 301 0.74 4.86 2.52
C VAL A 301 -0.51 4.78 1.63
N GLN A 302 -0.45 5.30 0.41
CA GLN A 302 -1.58 5.26 -0.53
C GLN A 302 -1.98 3.83 -0.89
N PHE A 303 -0.99 2.96 -1.16
CA PHE A 303 -1.23 1.56 -1.49
C PHE A 303 -1.92 0.80 -0.35
N GLU A 304 -1.54 1.05 0.91
CA GLU A 304 -2.21 0.46 2.07
C GLU A 304 -3.72 0.74 2.07
N TYR A 305 -4.13 1.98 1.77
CA TYR A 305 -5.55 2.33 1.72
C TYR A 305 -6.26 1.81 0.48
N LEU A 306 -5.57 1.69 -0.67
CA LEU A 306 -6.15 1.03 -1.85
C LEU A 306 -6.48 -0.43 -1.53
N ALA A 307 -5.52 -1.17 -0.97
CA ALA A 307 -5.70 -2.55 -0.58
C ALA A 307 -6.83 -2.70 0.46
N ARG A 308 -6.83 -1.89 1.52
CA ARG A 308 -7.85 -1.96 2.57
C ARG A 308 -9.26 -1.59 2.10
N CYS A 309 -9.38 -0.74 1.08
CA CYS A 309 -10.67 -0.38 0.50
C CYS A 309 -11.06 -1.24 -0.71
N GLY A 310 -10.26 -2.22 -1.13
CA GLY A 310 -10.54 -3.02 -2.33
C GLY A 310 -10.57 -2.19 -3.62
N LEU A 311 -9.84 -1.07 -3.66
CA LEU A 311 -9.79 -0.18 -4.83
C LEU A 311 -8.71 -0.64 -5.80
N SER A 312 -8.88 -0.32 -7.09
CA SER A 312 -7.89 -0.63 -8.13
C SER A 312 -6.49 -0.10 -7.75
N PRO A 313 -5.41 -0.89 -7.92
CA PRO A 313 -4.04 -0.44 -7.68
C PRO A 313 -3.63 0.78 -8.52
N MET A 314 -4.33 1.02 -9.64
CA MET A 314 -4.08 2.15 -10.54
C MET A 314 -4.88 3.40 -10.18
N ALA A 315 -5.77 3.33 -9.19
CA ALA A 315 -6.58 4.47 -8.78
C ALA A 315 -5.75 5.50 -8.00
N THR A 316 -6.02 6.78 -8.24
CA THR A 316 -5.46 7.84 -7.41
C THR A 316 -6.27 7.96 -6.12
N VAL A 317 -5.58 7.91 -4.98
CA VAL A 317 -6.20 7.91 -3.67
C VAL A 317 -5.79 9.13 -2.84
N SER A 318 -6.76 9.70 -2.14
CA SER A 318 -6.62 10.82 -1.20
C SER A 318 -7.42 10.54 0.06
N PRO A 319 -7.11 11.20 1.20
CA PRO A 319 -7.91 11.07 2.41
C PRO A 319 -9.41 11.31 2.18
N ALA A 320 -9.75 12.30 1.35
CA ALA A 320 -11.13 12.63 1.02
C ALA A 320 -11.84 11.53 0.21
N SER A 321 -11.14 10.91 -0.75
CA SER A 321 -11.71 9.82 -1.54
C SER A 321 -11.89 8.55 -0.71
N VAL A 322 -10.92 8.21 0.15
CA VAL A 322 -11.04 7.07 1.10
C VAL A 322 -12.22 7.29 2.05
N LYS A 323 -12.37 8.51 2.60
CA LYS A 323 -13.51 8.84 3.47
C LYS A 323 -14.86 8.66 2.77
N ARG A 324 -14.96 9.08 1.50
CA ARG A 324 -16.18 8.90 0.69
C ARG A 324 -16.46 7.41 0.47
N HIS A 325 -15.45 6.64 0.09
CA HIS A 325 -15.57 5.20 -0.11
C HIS A 325 -16.05 4.50 1.18
N LEU A 326 -15.40 4.77 2.32
CA LEU A 326 -15.80 4.24 3.62
C LEU A 326 -17.27 4.56 3.95
N THR A 327 -17.71 5.78 3.66
CA THR A 327 -19.09 6.20 3.94
C THR A 327 -20.10 5.50 3.02
N ALA A 328 -19.73 5.28 1.76
CA ALA A 328 -20.52 4.49 0.82
C ALA A 328 -20.62 3.03 1.29
N SER A 329 -19.50 2.37 1.58
CA SER A 329 -19.47 0.99 2.08
C SER A 329 -20.29 0.81 3.36
N LEU A 330 -20.21 1.74 4.32
CA LEU A 330 -21.05 1.73 5.52
C LEU A 330 -22.54 1.86 5.20
N THR A 331 -22.88 2.65 4.19
CA THR A 331 -24.26 2.81 3.73
C THR A 331 -24.75 1.53 3.06
N ASP A 332 -23.94 0.93 2.19
CA ASP A 332 -24.26 -0.32 1.49
C ASP A 332 -24.43 -1.47 2.48
N LEU A 333 -23.49 -1.64 3.44
CA LEU A 333 -23.61 -2.64 4.51
C LEU A 333 -24.92 -2.50 5.30
N ARG A 334 -25.32 -1.28 5.64
CA ARG A 334 -26.61 -1.05 6.33
C ARG A 334 -27.82 -1.40 5.46
N HIS A 335 -27.75 -1.11 4.15
CA HIS A 335 -28.82 -1.50 3.23
C HIS A 335 -28.89 -3.02 3.07
N TYR A 336 -27.75 -3.70 2.94
CA TYR A 336 -27.70 -5.14 2.86
C TYR A 336 -28.24 -5.79 4.13
N ILE A 337 -27.77 -5.39 5.32
CA ILE A 337 -28.29 -5.86 6.61
C ILE A 337 -29.82 -5.78 6.64
N LYS A 338 -30.39 -4.62 6.29
CA LYS A 338 -31.84 -4.42 6.28
C LYS A 338 -32.56 -5.30 5.24
N ALA A 339 -31.96 -5.51 4.07
CA ALA A 339 -32.52 -6.38 3.03
C ALA A 339 -32.53 -7.83 3.50
N PHE A 340 -31.41 -8.33 4.02
CA PHE A 340 -31.31 -9.69 4.56
C PHE A 340 -32.25 -9.93 5.76
N GLU A 341 -32.44 -8.94 6.64
CA GLU A 341 -33.44 -9.02 7.71
C GLU A 341 -34.87 -9.16 7.18
N GLN A 342 -35.20 -8.50 6.07
CA GLN A 342 -36.50 -8.61 5.43
C GLN A 342 -36.67 -9.98 4.75
N ASP A 343 -35.63 -10.46 4.08
CA ASP A 343 -35.61 -11.77 3.45
C ASP A 343 -35.80 -12.90 4.48
N LEU A 344 -35.11 -12.83 5.62
CA LEU A 344 -35.26 -13.78 6.72
C LEU A 344 -36.70 -13.90 7.22
N ARG A 345 -37.47 -12.80 7.24
CA ARG A 345 -38.90 -12.81 7.63
C ARG A 345 -39.79 -13.49 6.58
N SER A 346 -39.34 -13.56 5.34
CA SER A 346 -40.06 -14.24 4.27
C SER A 346 -39.94 -15.77 4.37
N PHE A 347 -38.91 -16.28 5.06
CA PHE A 347 -38.62 -17.71 5.13
C PHE A 347 -39.58 -18.47 6.06
N ASP A 348 -40.33 -17.77 6.91
CA ASP A 348 -41.33 -18.39 7.79
C ASP A 348 -42.59 -18.89 7.04
N ASP A 349 -42.78 -18.49 5.77
CA ASP A 349 -43.87 -18.96 4.90
C ASP A 349 -43.31 -19.59 3.61
N VAL A 350 -43.57 -20.88 3.41
CA VAL A 350 -43.12 -21.65 2.24
C VAL A 350 -43.50 -20.97 0.90
N LYS A 351 -44.65 -20.30 0.81
CA LYS A 351 -45.04 -19.59 -0.43
C LYS A 351 -44.15 -18.39 -0.70
N ARG A 352 -43.77 -17.65 0.35
CA ARG A 352 -42.89 -16.49 0.25
C ARG A 352 -41.45 -16.92 0.00
N LEU A 353 -40.98 -17.97 0.66
CA LEU A 353 -39.69 -18.60 0.39
C LEU A 353 -39.54 -18.99 -1.08
N LYS A 354 -40.55 -19.63 -1.68
CA LYS A 354 -40.53 -19.98 -3.11
C LYS A 354 -40.40 -18.77 -4.04
N LEU A 355 -41.09 -17.67 -3.72
CA LEU A 355 -41.00 -16.44 -4.51
C LEU A 355 -39.58 -15.85 -4.41
N TRP A 356 -39.01 -15.84 -3.22
CA TRP A 356 -37.63 -15.39 -2.98
C TRP A 356 -36.61 -16.27 -3.69
N LEU A 357 -36.72 -17.61 -3.59
CA LEU A 357 -35.83 -18.55 -4.31
C LEU A 357 -35.89 -18.34 -5.83
N LYS A 358 -37.07 -18.05 -6.36
CA LYS A 358 -37.20 -17.70 -7.79
C LYS A 358 -36.40 -16.45 -8.11
N GLN A 359 -36.51 -15.39 -7.31
CA GLN A 359 -35.74 -14.15 -7.51
C GLN A 359 -34.22 -14.42 -7.45
N MET A 360 -33.76 -15.11 -6.41
CA MET A 360 -32.34 -15.43 -6.23
C MET A 360 -31.78 -16.28 -7.37
N LYS A 361 -32.56 -17.23 -7.89
CA LYS A 361 -32.16 -18.02 -9.06
C LYS A 361 -31.88 -17.15 -10.29
N TRP A 362 -32.69 -16.11 -10.52
CA TRP A 362 -32.42 -15.16 -11.62
C TRP A 362 -31.14 -14.37 -11.38
N GLU A 363 -30.87 -13.96 -10.15
CA GLU A 363 -29.65 -13.22 -9.79
C GLU A 363 -28.40 -14.10 -9.92
N LEU A 364 -28.46 -15.37 -9.53
CA LEU A 364 -27.36 -16.35 -9.68
C LEU A 364 -27.07 -16.69 -11.15
N SER A 365 -28.09 -16.70 -12.01
CA SER A 365 -27.92 -16.96 -13.46
C SER A 365 -27.52 -15.72 -14.27
N ALA A 366 -27.54 -14.53 -13.67
CA ALA A 366 -27.17 -13.26 -14.32
C ALA A 366 -25.75 -12.79 -13.99
N ARG A 367 -25.07 -13.46 -13.05
CA ARG A 367 -23.64 -13.34 -12.79
C ARG A 367 -22.89 -14.37 -13.61
#